data_AF-A0A1M4EJE0-F1
#
_entry.id   AF-A0A1M4EJE0-F1
#
_cell.length_a   1.000
_cell.length_b   1.000
_cell.length_c   1.000
_cell.angle_alpha   90.00
_cell.angle_beta   90.00
_cell.angle_gamma   90.00
#
_symmetry.space_group_name_H-M   'P 1'
#
loop_
_entity.id
_entity.type
_entity.pdbx_description
1 polymer ?
#
loop_
_entity_poly.entity_id
_entity_poly.type
_entity_poly.pdbx_seq_one_letter_code
_entity_poly.pdbx_strand_id
1 'polypeptide(L)'
;MPDGFDTCETWPFECLRCLHVWEEEFVVRHLSDAYGNGGDIWLSSGVPVQPPWSSACCPACGAYRVTWFPSGYPTRHPEPEPEHEPEPEPVLMPAWPPDRASAPQTERTRLPGRLLVALGVPLALFVGYELYAGAMAAAHQHP
;
A
#
# COMPACT_ATOMS: atom_id res chain seq x y z
N MET A 1 27.30 1.18 24.03
CA MET A 1 26.76 0.13 23.15
C MET A 1 25.26 0.31 23.20
N PRO A 2 24.54 0.47 22.08
CA PRO A 2 23.08 0.42 22.13
C PRO A 2 22.68 -0.97 22.64
N ASP A 3 21.89 -1.02 23.70
CA ASP A 3 21.30 -2.25 24.18
C ASP A 3 20.18 -2.59 23.19
N GLY A 4 20.34 -3.71 22.48
CA GLY A 4 19.39 -4.16 21.48
C GLY A 4 19.21 -5.66 21.54
N PHE A 5 18.00 -6.11 21.21
CA PHE A 5 17.68 -7.52 21.09
C PHE A 5 16.98 -7.76 19.75
N ASP A 6 17.14 -8.98 19.24
CA ASP A 6 16.57 -9.41 17.96
C ASP A 6 15.33 -10.29 18.25
N THR A 7 14.22 -10.00 17.58
CA THR A 7 12.97 -10.78 17.64
C THR A 7 12.68 -11.38 16.27
N CYS A 8 12.35 -12.67 16.19
CA CYS A 8 11.87 -13.29 14.95
C CYS A 8 10.35 -13.14 14.83
N GLU A 9 9.89 -12.67 13.67
CA GLU A 9 8.47 -12.52 13.37
C GLU A 9 8.14 -13.16 12.01
N THR A 10 7.07 -13.95 11.98
CA THR A 10 6.53 -14.53 10.74
C THR A 10 5.31 -13.74 10.30
N TRP A 11 5.34 -13.25 9.06
CA TRP A 11 4.31 -12.39 8.49
C TRP A 11 3.61 -13.10 7.32
N PRO A 12 2.31 -13.42 7.46
CA PRO A 12 1.50 -13.92 6.36
C PRO A 12 1.03 -12.78 5.44
N PHE A 13 1.09 -13.04 4.15
CA PHE A 13 0.66 -12.14 3.08
C PHE A 13 -0.32 -12.80 2.14
N GLU A 14 -1.22 -11.99 1.58
CA GLU A 14 -2.15 -12.40 0.53
C GLU A 14 -2.15 -11.39 -0.62
N CYS A 15 -2.07 -11.91 -1.84
CA CYS A 15 -2.19 -11.09 -3.04
C CYS A 15 -3.65 -10.84 -3.40
N LEU A 16 -4.09 -9.59 -3.37
CA LEU A 16 -5.44 -9.18 -3.79
C LEU A 16 -5.65 -9.15 -5.32
N ARG A 17 -4.73 -9.74 -6.08
CA ARG A 17 -4.82 -9.91 -7.55
C ARG A 17 -4.93 -11.38 -7.95
N CYS A 18 -4.05 -12.23 -7.44
CA CYS A 18 -3.98 -13.65 -7.82
C CYS A 18 -4.35 -14.60 -6.67
N LEU A 19 -4.69 -14.07 -5.48
CA LEU A 19 -5.05 -14.81 -4.27
C LEU A 19 -3.96 -15.76 -3.77
N HIS A 20 -2.72 -15.59 -4.24
CA HIS A 20 -1.58 -16.32 -3.71
C HIS A 20 -1.31 -15.87 -2.26
N VAL A 21 -1.20 -16.84 -1.37
CA VAL A 21 -0.86 -16.67 0.05
C VAL A 21 0.55 -17.19 0.27
N TRP A 22 1.36 -16.43 0.99
CA TRP A 22 2.71 -16.82 1.38
C TRP A 22 3.08 -16.23 2.73
N GLU A 23 4.15 -16.74 3.33
CA GLU A 23 4.68 -16.27 4.61
C GLU A 23 6.15 -15.90 4.43
N GLU A 24 6.58 -14.85 5.12
CA GLU A 24 8.00 -14.47 5.19
C GLU A 24 8.43 -14.32 6.65
N GLU A 25 9.67 -14.70 6.92
CA GLU A 25 10.30 -14.55 8.23
C GLU A 25 11.18 -13.30 8.23
N PHE A 26 10.98 -12.46 9.24
CA PHE A 26 11.77 -11.26 9.48
C PHE A 26 12.44 -11.34 10.84
N VAL A 27 13.63 -10.77 10.94
CA VAL A 27 14.29 -10.49 12.20
C VAL A 27 14.19 -9.00 12.46
N VAL A 28 13.56 -8.62 13.56
CA VAL A 28 13.43 -7.23 14.01
C VAL A 28 14.48 -6.98 15.07
N ARG A 29 15.46 -6.15 14.74
CA ARG A 29 16.45 -5.67 15.69
C ARG A 29 15.96 -4.40 16.35
N HIS A 30 15.62 -4.50 17.63
CA HIS A 30 15.23 -3.37 18.44
C HIS A 30 16.47 -2.66 18.95
N LEU A 31 16.56 -1.36 18.73
CA LEU A 31 17.66 -0.51 19.18
C LEU A 31 17.12 0.54 20.13
N SER A 32 17.82 0.75 21.24
CA SER A 32 17.57 1.88 22.14
C SER A 32 18.87 2.64 22.39
N ASP A 33 18.79 3.97 22.30
CA ASP A 33 19.91 4.85 22.66
C ASP A 33 19.87 5.26 24.14
N ALA A 34 20.94 5.90 24.61
CA ALA A 34 21.05 6.36 26.01
C ALA A 34 20.10 7.52 26.36
N TYR A 35 19.44 8.12 25.37
CA TYR A 35 18.50 9.21 25.51
C TYR A 35 17.04 8.74 25.48
N GLY A 36 16.81 7.42 25.35
CA GLY A 36 15.49 6.81 25.28
C GLY A 36 14.84 6.86 23.90
N ASN A 37 15.58 7.22 22.85
CA ASN A 37 15.09 7.07 21.48
C ASN A 37 15.25 5.61 21.05
N GLY A 38 14.14 5.03 20.59
CA GLY A 38 14.08 3.69 20.04
C GLY A 38 13.98 3.69 18.52
N GLY A 39 14.41 2.59 17.90
CA GLY A 39 14.19 2.33 16.48
C GLY A 39 14.34 0.85 16.16
N ASP A 40 13.67 0.43 15.08
CA ASP A 40 13.68 -0.97 14.65
C ASP A 40 14.37 -1.10 13.29
N ILE A 41 15.25 -2.09 13.16
CA ILE A 41 15.82 -2.51 11.88
C ILE A 41 15.20 -3.85 11.49
N TRP A 42 14.51 -3.86 10.35
CA TRP A 42 13.92 -5.06 9.78
C TRP A 42 14.94 -5.77 8.89
N LEU A 43 15.11 -7.06 9.11
CA LEU A 43 16.04 -7.91 8.36
C LEU A 43 15.27 -9.07 7.73
N SER A 44 15.49 -9.31 6.44
CA SER A 44 15.06 -10.53 5.75
C SER A 44 16.30 -11.27 5.28
N SER A 45 16.46 -12.54 5.66
CA SER A 45 17.68 -13.32 5.36
C SER A 45 18.99 -12.60 5.76
N GLY A 46 18.95 -11.83 6.85
CA GLY A 46 20.08 -11.02 7.33
C GLY A 46 20.33 -9.71 6.57
N VAL A 47 19.53 -9.39 5.54
CA VAL A 47 19.64 -8.16 4.76
C VAL A 47 18.65 -7.10 5.29
N PRO A 48 19.08 -5.85 5.52
CA PRO A 48 18.17 -4.77 5.90
C PRO A 48 17.11 -4.51 4.83
N VAL A 49 15.85 -4.51 5.25
CA VAL A 49 14.68 -4.31 4.40
C VAL A 49 13.75 -3.26 5.01
N GLN A 50 12.76 -2.84 4.23
CA GLN A 50 11.65 -2.06 4.77
C GLN A 50 10.73 -2.94 5.62
N PRO A 51 9.93 -2.35 6.52
CA PRO A 51 8.93 -3.10 7.26
C PRO A 51 7.95 -3.84 6.32
N PRO A 52 7.40 -5.00 6.75
CA PRO A 52 6.53 -5.89 5.96
C PRO A 52 5.39 -5.17 5.22
N TRP A 53 4.80 -4.17 5.86
CA TRP A 53 3.65 -3.40 5.34
C TRP A 53 4.03 -2.30 4.34
N SER A 54 5.32 -2.01 4.15
CA SER A 54 5.78 -0.89 3.33
C SER A 54 5.96 -1.27 1.85
N SER A 55 6.45 -2.47 1.55
CA SER A 55 6.95 -2.78 0.19
C SER A 55 6.79 -4.23 -0.26
N ALA A 56 5.81 -4.98 0.25
CA ALA A 56 5.58 -6.35 -0.18
C ALA A 56 5.10 -6.42 -1.65
N CYS A 57 5.63 -7.41 -2.39
CA CYS A 57 5.26 -7.71 -3.77
C CYS A 57 4.96 -9.19 -3.90
N CYS A 58 3.89 -9.54 -4.62
CA CYS A 58 3.52 -10.95 -4.79
C CYS A 58 4.57 -11.71 -5.62
N PRO A 59 5.17 -12.80 -5.10
CA PRO A 59 6.17 -13.59 -5.82
C PRO A 59 5.60 -14.34 -7.03
N ALA A 60 4.28 -14.61 -7.03
CA ALA A 60 3.63 -15.33 -8.12
C ALA A 60 3.27 -14.43 -9.33
N CYS A 61 2.87 -13.17 -9.10
CA CYS A 61 2.36 -12.31 -10.18
C CYS A 61 2.99 -10.90 -10.26
N GLY A 62 3.90 -10.56 -9.34
CA GLY A 62 4.58 -9.26 -9.30
C GLY A 62 3.70 -8.06 -8.95
N ALA A 63 2.47 -8.27 -8.48
CA ALA A 63 1.58 -7.18 -8.09
C ALA A 63 1.92 -6.66 -6.69
N TYR A 64 1.84 -5.34 -6.51
CA TYR A 64 1.99 -4.65 -5.21
C TYR A 64 0.69 -4.57 -4.41
N ARG A 65 -0.42 -5.09 -4.94
CA ARG A 65 -1.70 -5.11 -4.23
C ARG A 65 -1.74 -6.30 -3.28
N VAL A 66 -1.09 -6.14 -2.14
CA VAL A 66 -0.88 -7.18 -1.13
C VAL A 66 -1.49 -6.71 0.19
N THR A 67 -2.16 -7.61 0.90
CA THR A 67 -2.56 -7.43 2.29
C THR A 67 -1.71 -8.34 3.18
N TRP A 68 -1.58 -7.97 4.45
CA TRP A 68 -0.86 -8.75 5.45
C TRP A 68 -1.77 -8.95 6.67
N PHE A 69 -1.46 -9.96 7.47
CA PHE A 69 -2.19 -10.24 8.70
C PHE A 69 -1.20 -10.43 9.87
N PRO A 70 -1.63 -10.19 11.12
CA PRO A 70 -0.83 -10.54 12.29
C PRO A 70 -0.50 -12.04 12.32
N SER A 71 0.57 -12.39 13.02
CA SER A 71 0.97 -13.79 13.24
C SER A 71 -0.22 -14.63 13.77
N GLY A 72 -0.45 -15.79 13.17
CA GLY A 72 -1.54 -16.69 13.54
C GLY A 72 -2.79 -16.57 12.64
N TYR A 73 -2.77 -15.73 11.61
CA TYR A 73 -3.77 -15.78 10.54
C TYR A 73 -3.57 -17.06 9.71
N PRO A 74 -4.64 -17.80 9.35
CA PRO A 74 -4.49 -19.07 8.66
C PRO A 74 -3.84 -18.91 7.28
N THR A 75 -2.86 -19.77 7.00
CA THR A 75 -2.09 -19.86 5.73
C THR A 75 -2.96 -20.21 4.51
N ARG A 76 -4.27 -20.39 4.72
CA ARG A 76 -5.30 -20.56 3.69
C ARG A 76 -6.55 -19.81 4.12
N HIS A 77 -7.25 -19.21 3.15
CA HIS A 77 -8.68 -19.00 3.33
C HIS A 77 -9.30 -20.36 3.68
N PRO A 78 -10.21 -20.45 4.66
CA PRO A 78 -11.10 -21.60 4.71
C PRO A 78 -11.67 -21.74 3.31
N GLU A 79 -11.28 -22.79 2.60
CA GLU A 79 -12.03 -23.19 1.42
C GLU A 79 -13.45 -23.31 1.96
N PRO A 80 -14.43 -22.54 1.46
CA PRO A 80 -15.80 -22.80 1.85
C PRO A 80 -16.00 -24.25 1.44
N GLU A 81 -15.99 -25.14 2.44
CA GLU A 81 -16.56 -26.46 2.25
C GLU A 81 -17.89 -26.16 1.60
N PRO A 82 -18.21 -26.73 0.42
CA PRO A 82 -19.56 -26.63 -0.08
C PRO A 82 -20.41 -27.26 1.02
N GLU A 83 -20.97 -26.41 1.89
CA GLU A 83 -22.03 -26.77 2.78
C GLU A 83 -23.01 -27.45 1.85
N HIS A 84 -23.18 -28.74 2.08
CA HIS A 84 -24.10 -29.56 1.34
C HIS A 84 -25.44 -28.87 1.51
N GLU A 85 -25.83 -28.07 0.51
CA GLU A 85 -27.05 -27.28 0.54
C GLU A 85 -28.16 -28.31 0.74
N PRO A 86 -28.82 -28.36 1.91
CA PRO A 86 -29.96 -29.24 2.04
C PRO A 86 -30.96 -28.79 0.97
N GLU A 87 -31.40 -29.75 0.16
CA GLU A 87 -32.38 -29.58 -0.91
C GLU A 87 -33.41 -28.52 -0.51
N PRO A 88 -33.56 -27.41 -1.26
CA PRO A 88 -34.32 -26.27 -0.78
C PRO A 88 -35.79 -26.69 -0.60
N GLU A 89 -36.24 -26.81 0.65
CA GLU A 89 -37.66 -26.73 0.96
C GLU A 89 -38.18 -25.42 0.34
N PRO A 90 -39.31 -25.43 -0.39
CA PRO A 90 -39.81 -24.25 -1.07
C PRO A 90 -40.21 -23.18 -0.07
N VAL A 91 -39.28 -22.29 0.25
CA VAL A 91 -39.54 -21.09 1.03
C VAL A 91 -40.31 -20.13 0.13
N LEU A 92 -41.59 -19.92 0.45
CA LEU A 92 -42.40 -18.84 -0.11
C LEU A 92 -41.76 -17.50 0.30
N MET A 93 -40.99 -16.90 -0.61
CA MET A 93 -40.48 -15.54 -0.46
C MET A 93 -41.65 -14.54 -0.42
N PRO A 94 -41.74 -13.65 0.58
CA PRO A 94 -42.56 -12.46 0.45
C PRO A 94 -41.93 -11.55 -0.62
N ALA A 95 -42.78 -11.02 -1.51
CA ALA A 95 -42.35 -10.14 -2.59
C ALA A 95 -41.64 -8.91 -2.03
N TRP A 96 -40.33 -8.81 -2.27
CA TRP A 96 -39.56 -7.60 -2.05
C TRP A 96 -40.17 -6.47 -2.90
N PRO A 97 -40.44 -5.28 -2.35
CA PRO A 97 -40.91 -4.16 -3.16
C PRO A 97 -39.84 -3.79 -4.20
N PRO A 98 -40.23 -3.37 -5.41
CA PRO A 98 -39.29 -3.12 -6.49
C PRO A 98 -38.22 -2.11 -6.04
N ASP A 99 -36.99 -2.59 -6.13
CA ASP A 99 -35.77 -1.89 -5.79
C ASP A 99 -35.75 -0.53 -6.49
N ARG A 100 -35.53 0.55 -5.74
CA ARG A 100 -35.32 1.87 -6.35
C ARG A 100 -34.08 1.73 -7.21
N ALA A 101 -34.28 1.78 -8.54
CA ALA A 101 -33.26 1.77 -9.56
C ALA A 101 -31.94 2.35 -9.04
N SER A 102 -30.98 1.47 -8.81
CA SER A 102 -29.63 1.87 -8.46
C SER A 102 -29.11 2.74 -9.60
N ALA A 103 -28.94 4.03 -9.32
CA ALA A 103 -28.29 4.96 -10.24
C ALA A 103 -26.91 4.40 -10.61
N PRO A 104 -26.43 4.60 -11.85
CA PRO A 104 -25.13 4.10 -12.26
C PRO A 104 -24.07 4.69 -11.35
N GLN A 105 -23.41 3.84 -10.58
CA GLN A 105 -22.24 4.21 -9.81
C GLN A 105 -21.14 4.50 -10.82
N THR A 106 -21.01 5.77 -11.21
CA THR A 106 -19.83 6.25 -11.92
C THR A 106 -18.65 6.07 -10.97
N GLU A 107 -17.88 5.02 -11.23
CA GLU A 107 -16.56 4.82 -10.67
C GLU A 107 -15.71 6.05 -11.01
N ARG A 108 -15.67 7.02 -10.07
CA ARG A 108 -14.74 8.12 -10.14
C ARG A 108 -13.37 7.56 -9.85
N THR A 109 -12.68 7.12 -10.90
CA THR A 109 -11.22 7.04 -10.91
C THR A 109 -10.66 8.32 -10.32
N ARG A 110 -10.15 8.25 -9.09
CA ARG A 110 -9.31 9.28 -8.48
C ARG A 110 -8.00 9.33 -9.26
N LEU A 111 -8.01 10.05 -10.37
CA LEU A 111 -6.84 10.30 -11.20
C LEU A 111 -5.85 11.24 -10.46
N PRO A 112 -4.54 11.05 -10.64
CA PRO A 112 -3.45 11.73 -9.94
C PRO A 112 -3.21 13.18 -10.40
N GLY A 113 -4.25 13.87 -10.88
CA GLY A 113 -4.12 15.21 -11.48
C GLY A 113 -3.70 16.30 -10.48
N ARG A 114 -4.04 16.14 -9.19
CA ARG A 114 -3.69 17.13 -8.15
C ARG A 114 -2.19 17.22 -7.89
N LEU A 115 -1.46 16.11 -8.05
CA LEU A 115 -0.01 16.04 -7.80
C LEU A 115 0.80 16.67 -8.95
N LEU A 116 0.34 16.48 -10.19
CA LEU A 116 0.93 17.12 -11.38
C LEU A 116 0.77 18.65 -11.35
N VAL A 117 -0.36 19.16 -10.86
CA VAL A 117 -0.58 20.61 -10.70
C VAL A 117 0.29 21.18 -9.58
N ALA A 118 0.40 20.47 -8.44
CA ALA A 118 1.16 20.95 -7.28
C ALA A 118 2.67 21.10 -7.55
N LEU A 119 3.26 20.27 -8.41
CA LEU A 119 4.68 20.32 -8.75
C LEU A 119 4.97 21.10 -10.05
N GLY A 120 4.07 21.00 -11.04
CA GLY A 120 4.28 21.63 -12.35
C GLY A 120 4.19 23.16 -12.33
N VAL A 121 3.25 23.71 -11.56
CA VAL A 121 3.06 25.17 -11.46
C VAL A 121 4.26 25.90 -10.84
N PRO A 122 4.79 25.49 -9.67
CA PRO A 122 5.94 26.17 -9.09
C PRO A 122 7.21 26.03 -9.95
N LEU A 123 7.41 24.89 -10.62
CA LEU A 123 8.54 24.70 -11.53
C LEU A 123 8.46 25.65 -12.73
N ALA A 124 7.28 25.77 -13.36
CA ALA A 124 7.07 26.67 -14.50
C ALA A 124 7.27 28.15 -14.12
N LEU A 125 6.82 28.56 -12.94
CA LEU A 125 7.03 29.92 -12.43
C LEU A 125 8.52 30.21 -12.18
N PHE A 126 9.24 29.26 -11.59
CA PHE A 126 10.68 29.42 -11.33
C PHE A 126 11.47 29.54 -12.63
N VAL A 127 11.26 28.63 -13.58
CA VAL A 127 11.94 28.66 -14.89
C VAL A 127 11.59 29.94 -15.66
N GLY A 128 10.32 30.34 -15.67
CA GLY A 128 9.89 31.58 -16.30
C GLY A 128 10.53 32.82 -15.68
N TYR A 129 10.67 32.85 -14.35
CA TYR A 129 11.31 33.93 -13.62
C TYR A 129 12.80 34.05 -13.95
N GLU A 130 13.54 32.95 -13.95
CA GLU A 130 14.98 32.95 -14.28
C GLU A 130 15.23 33.43 -15.73
N LEU A 131 14.42 32.96 -16.68
CA LEU A 131 14.50 33.42 -18.07
C LEU A 131 14.20 34.92 -18.22
N TYR A 132 13.16 35.41 -17.52
CA TYR A 132 12.80 36.82 -17.52
C TYR A 132 13.91 37.68 -16.90
N ALA A 133 14.43 37.28 -15.74
CA ALA A 133 15.50 37.99 -15.04
C ALA A 133 16.77 38.05 -15.89
N GLY A 134 17.15 36.94 -16.53
CA GLY A 134 18.28 36.89 -17.46
C GLY A 134 18.10 37.81 -18.67
N ALA A 135 16.93 37.80 -19.30
CA ALA A 135 16.63 38.68 -20.44
C ALA A 135 16.68 40.17 -20.05
N MET A 136 16.13 40.53 -18.89
CA MET A 136 16.16 41.91 -18.40
C MET A 136 17.58 42.34 -18.04
N ALA A 137 18.39 41.48 -17.42
CA ALA A 137 19.79 41.76 -17.14
C ALA A 137 20.61 41.98 -18.42
N ALA A 138 20.38 41.16 -19.46
CA ALA A 138 21.02 41.33 -20.76
C ALA A 138 20.58 42.63 -21.47
N ALA A 139 19.30 43.00 -21.38
CA ALA A 139 18.79 44.25 -21.94
C ALA A 139 19.38 45.49 -21.24
N HIS A 140 19.61 45.43 -19.92
CA HIS A 140 20.23 46.51 -19.16
C HIS A 140 21.74 46.67 -19.39
N GLN A 141 22.41 45.68 -19.98
CA GLN A 141 23.84 45.73 -20.35
C GLN A 141 24.10 46.31 -21.75
N HIS A 142 23.04 46.52 -22.54
CA HIS A 142 23.10 47.20 -23.85
C HIS A 142 22.52 48.65 -23.86
N PRO A 143 22.95 49.58 -22.97
CA PRO A 143 22.84 51.02 -23.18
C PRO A 143 24.06 51.60 -23.91
#